data_AF-A0A7W1Q846-F1
#
_entry.id   AF-A0A7W1Q846-F1
#
_cell.length_a   1.000
_cell.length_b   1.000
_cell.length_c   1.000
_cell.angle_alpha   90.00
_cell.angle_beta   90.00
_cell.angle_gamma   90.00
#
_symmetry.space_group_name_H-M   'P 1'
#
loop_
_entity.id
_entity.type
_entity.pdbx_description
1 polymer ?
#
loop_
_entity_poly.entity_id
_entity_poly.type
_entity_poly.pdbx_seq_one_letter_code
_entity_poly.pdbx_strand_id
1 'polypeptide(L)'
;MRTTAPHQSAPIPGVVTGYRPWLDGVRAGAVLMVAAQHALGNVPFDVAFVGVGLFFALSGYLITSLLLDERDLRGSVSLSQFYLRRGARLLPALFLVVVCCNLLFLVLGDYAPVRGSVFALTYFSNYAQILRPHLVPAYGPT
;
A
#
# COMPACT_ATOMS: atom_id res chain seq x y z
N MET A 1 35.94 15.94 -40.91
CA MET A 1 35.66 16.19 -39.47
C MET A 1 34.14 16.18 -39.31
N ARG A 2 33.52 15.03 -38.97
CA ARG A 2 32.05 14.90 -38.82
C ARG A 2 31.67 15.29 -37.39
N THR A 3 31.07 16.45 -37.23
CA THR A 3 30.34 16.85 -36.03
C THR A 3 29.13 15.94 -35.85
N THR A 4 29.20 15.01 -34.89
CA THR A 4 28.02 14.26 -34.42
C THR A 4 27.08 15.23 -33.72
N ALA A 5 25.98 15.60 -34.36
CA ALA A 5 24.90 16.36 -33.72
C ALA A 5 24.38 15.58 -32.49
N PRO A 6 23.95 16.27 -31.42
CA PRO A 6 23.33 15.61 -30.28
C PRO A 6 22.07 14.89 -30.75
N HIS A 7 21.99 13.59 -30.49
CA HIS A 7 20.85 12.75 -30.79
C HIS A 7 19.69 13.19 -29.89
N GLN A 8 18.91 14.20 -30.32
CA GLN A 8 17.61 14.49 -29.73
C GLN A 8 16.68 13.33 -30.09
N SER A 9 16.53 12.39 -29.17
CA SER A 9 15.48 11.37 -29.24
C SER A 9 14.13 12.09 -29.27
N ALA A 10 13.42 11.97 -30.39
CA ALA A 10 12.05 12.46 -30.51
C ALA A 10 11.19 11.84 -29.37
N PRO A 11 10.25 12.59 -28.77
CA PRO A 11 9.31 12.04 -27.81
C PRO A 11 8.59 10.85 -28.46
N ILE A 12 8.69 9.66 -27.87
CA ILE A 12 7.96 8.48 -28.36
C ILE A 12 6.47 8.80 -28.18
N PRO A 13 5.69 8.92 -29.27
CA PRO A 13 4.28 9.28 -29.14
C PRO A 13 3.51 8.13 -28.50
N GLY A 14 2.93 8.38 -27.32
CA GLY A 14 1.67 7.73 -26.94
C GLY A 14 1.74 6.43 -26.15
N VAL A 15 2.55 6.34 -25.09
CA VAL A 15 2.24 5.40 -24.00
C VAL A 15 1.69 6.18 -22.82
N VAL A 16 0.48 6.73 -22.95
CA VAL A 16 -0.31 7.04 -21.75
C VAL A 16 -0.73 5.69 -21.19
N THR A 17 -0.19 5.27 -20.05
CA THR A 17 -0.63 4.04 -19.39
C THR A 17 -2.05 4.25 -18.87
N GLY A 18 -3.04 3.98 -19.73
CA GLY A 18 -4.46 4.08 -19.40
C GLY A 18 -4.80 3.22 -18.18
N TYR A 19 -5.82 3.62 -17.42
CA TYR A 19 -6.29 2.89 -16.25
C TYR A 19 -6.54 1.41 -16.57
N ARG A 20 -5.92 0.50 -15.79
CA ARG A 20 -6.01 -0.96 -15.98
C ARG A 20 -6.72 -1.60 -14.79
N PRO A 21 -8.05 -1.81 -14.86
CA PRO A 21 -8.84 -2.30 -13.73
C PRO A 21 -8.39 -3.66 -13.18
N TRP A 22 -7.83 -4.52 -14.05
CA TRP A 22 -7.37 -5.85 -13.64
C TRP A 22 -6.22 -5.79 -12.62
N LEU A 23 -5.35 -4.78 -12.69
CA LEU A 23 -4.28 -4.59 -11.71
C LEU A 23 -4.84 -4.32 -10.32
N ASP A 24 -5.90 -3.52 -10.23
CA ASP A 24 -6.57 -3.24 -8.97
C ASP A 24 -7.31 -4.47 -8.44
N GLY A 25 -7.87 -5.31 -9.32
CA GLY A 25 -8.44 -6.60 -8.95
C GLY A 25 -7.41 -7.56 -8.34
N VAL A 26 -6.22 -7.68 -8.96
CA VAL A 26 -5.14 -8.54 -8.41
C VAL A 26 -4.61 -7.98 -7.10
N ARG A 27 -4.46 -6.65 -6.97
CA ARG A 27 -4.09 -6.00 -5.71
C ARG A 27 -5.13 -6.24 -4.61
N ALA A 28 -6.42 -6.17 -4.93
CA ALA A 28 -7.49 -6.49 -3.98
C ALA A 28 -7.41 -7.96 -3.54
N GLY A 29 -7.21 -8.89 -4.48
CA GLY A 29 -6.99 -10.31 -4.17
C GLY A 29 -5.80 -10.53 -3.23
N ALA A 30 -4.69 -9.83 -3.48
CA ALA A 30 -3.50 -9.89 -2.62
C ALA A 30 -3.79 -9.41 -1.19
N VAL A 31 -4.55 -8.32 -1.01
CA VAL A 31 -4.99 -7.84 0.31
C VAL A 31 -5.93 -8.86 0.98
N LEU A 32 -6.84 -9.49 0.24
CA LEU A 32 -7.72 -10.52 0.77
C LEU A 32 -6.95 -11.75 1.26
N MET A 33 -5.88 -12.15 0.57
CA MET A 33 -5.01 -13.23 1.05
C MET A 33 -4.39 -12.91 2.42
N VAL A 34 -3.90 -11.67 2.58
CA VAL A 34 -3.33 -11.21 3.87
C VAL A 34 -4.40 -11.18 4.96
N ALA A 35 -5.58 -10.65 4.65
CA ALA A 35 -6.70 -10.58 5.59
C ALA A 35 -7.18 -11.99 5.99
N ALA A 36 -7.26 -12.91 5.03
CA ALA A 36 -7.65 -14.30 5.26
C ALA A 36 -6.66 -15.02 6.19
N GLN A 37 -5.35 -14.83 6.01
CA GLN A 37 -4.34 -15.38 6.93
C GLN A 37 -4.58 -14.91 8.37
N HIS A 38 -4.78 -13.60 8.56
CA HIS A 38 -5.00 -13.04 9.90
C HIS A 38 -6.33 -13.48 10.52
N ALA A 39 -7.37 -13.70 9.72
CA ALA A 39 -8.69 -14.10 10.19
C ALA A 39 -8.79 -15.60 10.49
N LEU A 40 -8.14 -16.45 9.67
CA LEU A 40 -8.26 -17.92 9.75
C LEU A 40 -7.18 -18.56 10.62
N GLY A 41 -6.01 -17.93 10.76
CA GLY A 41 -4.90 -18.37 11.60
C GLY A 41 -4.18 -19.67 11.18
N ASN A 42 -4.88 -20.61 10.53
CA ASN A 42 -4.43 -21.98 10.25
C ASN A 42 -4.39 -22.28 8.74
N VAL A 43 -3.88 -21.36 7.93
CA VAL A 43 -3.70 -21.63 6.49
C VAL A 43 -2.35 -22.36 6.29
N PRO A 44 -2.30 -23.50 5.57
CA PRO A 44 -1.11 -24.35 5.48
C PRO A 44 0.09 -23.70 4.75
N PHE A 45 -0.08 -22.51 4.18
CA PHE A 45 0.96 -21.75 3.48
C PHE A 45 0.93 -20.30 3.96
N ASP A 46 2.09 -19.63 3.92
CA ASP A 46 2.19 -18.19 4.25
C ASP A 46 1.64 -17.33 3.10
N VAL A 47 0.32 -17.36 2.97
CA VAL A 47 -0.42 -16.58 1.97
C VAL A 47 -0.33 -15.08 2.24
N ALA A 48 -0.02 -14.68 3.48
CA ALA A 48 0.23 -13.28 3.82
C ALA A 48 1.55 -12.80 3.20
N PHE A 49 2.63 -13.57 3.33
CA PHE A 49 3.92 -13.22 2.72
C PHE A 49 3.80 -13.04 1.19
N VAL A 50 3.14 -13.98 0.52
CA VAL A 50 2.90 -13.92 -0.93
C VAL A 50 2.02 -12.72 -1.30
N GLY A 51 0.90 -12.52 -0.57
CA GLY A 51 -0.02 -11.40 -0.80
C GLY A 51 0.66 -10.05 -0.64
N VAL A 52 1.45 -9.87 0.43
CA VAL A 52 2.22 -8.64 0.66
C VAL A 52 3.20 -8.37 -0.47
N GLY A 53 3.98 -9.38 -0.88
CA GLY A 53 4.94 -9.27 -1.97
C GLY A 53 4.29 -8.87 -3.30
N LEU A 54 3.18 -9.53 -3.65
CA LEU A 54 2.43 -9.24 -4.88
C LEU A 54 1.83 -7.82 -4.87
N PHE A 55 1.22 -7.42 -3.75
CA PHE A 55 0.64 -6.10 -3.61
C PHE A 55 1.68 -4.99 -3.78
N PHE A 56 2.86 -5.14 -3.17
CA PHE A 56 3.93 -4.16 -3.27
C PHE A 56 4.54 -4.09 -4.66
N ALA A 57 4.80 -5.24 -5.30
CA ALA A 57 5.34 -5.28 -6.66
C ALA A 57 4.41 -4.56 -7.67
N LEU A 58 3.10 -4.86 -7.63
CA LEU A 58 2.12 -4.21 -8.51
C LEU A 58 1.93 -2.72 -8.19
N SER A 59 1.94 -2.36 -6.91
CA SER A 59 1.84 -0.95 -6.51
C SER A 59 3.06 -0.16 -6.97
N GLY A 60 4.27 -0.73 -6.88
CA GLY A 60 5.50 -0.11 -7.38
C GLY A 60 5.47 0.12 -8.89
N TYR A 61 5.02 -0.88 -9.65
CA TYR A 61 4.82 -0.76 -11.10
C TYR A 61 3.86 0.39 -11.45
N LEU A 62 2.68 0.43 -10.83
CA LEU A 62 1.65 1.43 -11.11
C LEU A 62 2.07 2.85 -10.71
N ILE A 63 2.75 3.00 -9.58
CA ILE A 63 3.29 4.30 -9.17
C ILE A 63 4.31 4.79 -10.19
N THR A 64 5.25 3.93 -10.55
CA THR A 64 6.34 4.29 -11.47
C THR A 64 5.77 4.65 -12.85
N SER A 65 4.81 3.87 -13.37
CA SER A 65 4.17 4.19 -14.65
C SER A 65 3.44 5.53 -14.59
N LEU A 66 2.71 5.83 -13.51
CA LEU A 66 2.03 7.11 -13.34
C LEU A 66 3.00 8.30 -13.28
N LEU A 67 4.15 8.15 -12.63
CA LEU A 67 5.17 9.20 -12.56
C LEU A 67 5.87 9.41 -13.90
N LEU A 68 6.11 8.35 -14.66
CA LEU A 68 6.64 8.44 -16.02
C LEU A 68 5.65 9.14 -16.95
N ASP A 69 4.37 8.75 -16.92
CA ASP A 69 3.32 9.41 -17.68
C ASP A 69 3.19 10.90 -17.31
N GLU A 70 3.26 11.24 -16.02
CA GLU A 70 3.22 12.65 -15.58
C GLU A 70 4.41 13.43 -16.11
N ARG A 71 5.61 12.84 -16.08
CA ARG A 71 6.83 13.44 -16.64
C ARG A 71 6.71 13.65 -18.14
N ASP A 72 6.22 12.67 -18.88
CA ASP A 72 6.12 12.74 -20.33
C ASP A 72 5.07 13.78 -20.77
N LEU A 73 3.97 13.92 -20.02
CA LEU A 73 2.90 14.88 -20.30
C LEU A 73 3.21 16.32 -19.85
N ARG A 74 3.87 16.50 -18.70
CA ARG A 74 4.08 17.82 -18.06
C ARG A 74 5.52 18.28 -18.03
N GLY A 75 6.47 17.47 -18.51
CA GLY A 75 7.91 17.72 -18.45
C GLY A 75 8.52 17.63 -17.05
N SER A 76 7.72 17.40 -16.01
CA SER A 76 8.14 17.37 -14.61
C SER A 76 7.21 16.49 -13.78
N VAL A 77 7.68 16.04 -12.61
CA VAL A 77 6.91 15.21 -11.67
C VAL A 77 6.61 16.02 -10.42
N SER A 78 5.33 16.17 -10.07
CA SER A 78 4.92 16.79 -8.82
C SER A 78 4.65 15.74 -7.74
N LEU A 79 5.68 15.45 -6.93
CA LEU A 79 5.56 14.50 -5.81
C LEU A 79 4.49 14.94 -4.79
N SER A 80 4.39 16.25 -4.51
CA SER A 80 3.39 16.77 -3.57
C SER A 80 1.96 16.47 -4.05
N GLN A 81 1.65 16.75 -5.31
CA GLN A 81 0.34 16.44 -5.86
C GLN A 81 0.08 14.93 -5.94
N PHE A 82 1.10 14.14 -6.26
CA PHE A 82 1.02 12.69 -6.25
C PHE A 82 0.61 12.16 -4.86
N TYR A 83 1.30 12.58 -3.79
CA TYR A 83 0.99 12.16 -2.43
C TYR A 83 -0.36 12.69 -1.95
N LEU A 84 -0.77 13.90 -2.34
CA LEU A 84 -2.11 14.42 -2.02
C LEU A 84 -3.23 13.58 -2.63
N ARG A 85 -3.13 13.26 -3.94
CA ARG A 85 -4.11 12.40 -4.63
C ARG A 85 -4.16 11.01 -4.02
N ARG A 86 -2.99 10.46 -3.65
CA ARG A 86 -2.88 9.14 -3.03
C ARG A 86 -3.45 9.14 -1.60
N GLY A 87 -3.13 10.16 -0.80
CA GLY A 87 -3.65 10.35 0.55
C GLY A 87 -5.17 10.48 0.56
N ALA A 88 -5.74 11.31 -0.31
CA ALA A 88 -7.20 11.48 -0.43
C ALA A 88 -7.94 10.18 -0.78
N ARG A 89 -7.27 9.21 -1.41
CA ARG A 89 -7.84 7.88 -1.72
C ARG A 89 -7.63 6.86 -0.61
N LEU A 90 -6.47 6.87 0.07
CA LEU A 90 -6.11 5.86 1.08
C LEU A 90 -6.57 6.21 2.50
N LEU A 91 -6.53 7.48 2.89
CA LEU A 91 -6.91 7.93 4.24
C LEU A 91 -8.37 7.59 4.59
N PRO A 92 -9.38 7.80 3.71
CA PRO A 92 -10.75 7.47 4.05
C PRO A 92 -10.93 5.98 4.39
N ALA A 93 -10.29 5.10 3.62
CA ALA A 93 -10.33 3.66 3.86
C ALA A 93 -9.63 3.28 5.18
N LEU A 94 -8.48 3.91 5.47
CA LEU A 94 -7.77 3.70 6.73
C LEU A 94 -8.63 4.09 7.94
N PHE A 95 -9.20 5.30 7.93
CA PHE A 95 -10.07 5.78 9.00
C PHE A 95 -11.28 4.88 9.19
N LEU A 96 -11.93 4.47 8.09
CA LEU A 96 -13.09 3.58 8.14
C LEU A 96 -12.74 2.24 8.78
N VAL A 97 -11.67 1.58 8.34
CA VAL A 97 -11.25 0.29 8.91
C VAL A 97 -10.90 0.42 10.39
N VAL A 98 -10.14 1.44 10.77
CA VAL A 98 -9.77 1.66 12.19
C VAL A 98 -10.99 1.87 13.06
N VAL A 99 -11.95 2.70 12.62
CA VAL A 99 -13.19 2.95 13.36
C VAL A 99 -14.04 1.70 13.44
N CYS A 100 -14.28 1.00 12.33
CA CYS A 100 -15.06 -0.23 12.31
C CYS A 100 -14.46 -1.32 13.21
N CYS A 101 -13.14 -1.54 13.15
CA CYS A 101 -12.48 -2.50 14.02
C CYS A 101 -12.62 -2.11 15.50
N ASN A 102 -12.36 -0.85 15.87
CA ASN A 102 -12.50 -0.42 17.26
C ASN A 102 -13.93 -0.57 17.76
N LEU A 103 -14.93 -0.17 16.98
CA LEU A 103 -16.34 -0.34 17.33
C LEU A 103 -16.71 -1.82 17.52
N LEU A 104 -16.24 -2.69 16.62
CA LEU A 104 -16.47 -4.13 16.73
C LEU A 104 -15.90 -4.69 18.03
N PHE A 105 -14.64 -4.40 18.35
CA PHE A 105 -14.01 -4.92 19.58
C PHE A 105 -14.59 -4.31 20.86
N LEU A 106 -15.02 -3.04 20.83
CA LEU A 106 -15.75 -2.41 21.93
C LEU A 106 -17.08 -3.13 22.21
N VAL A 107 -17.83 -3.50 21.18
CA VAL A 107 -19.08 -4.27 21.32
C VAL A 107 -18.81 -5.67 21.88
N LEU A 108 -17.67 -6.27 21.55
CA LEU A 108 -17.23 -7.57 22.06
C LEU A 108 -16.63 -7.51 23.48
N GLY A 109 -16.49 -6.32 24.07
CA GLY A 109 -15.99 -6.13 25.43
C GLY A 109 -14.47 -6.16 25.58
N ASP A 110 -13.71 -6.10 24.47
CA ASP A 110 -12.25 -6.07 24.48
C ASP A 110 -11.71 -4.66 24.16
N TYR A 111 -10.94 -4.09 25.10
CA TYR A 111 -10.37 -2.74 25.01
C TYR A 111 -8.89 -2.73 24.58
N ALA A 112 -8.24 -3.89 24.48
CA ALA A 112 -6.86 -4.00 24.01
C ALA A 112 -6.59 -3.33 22.64
N PRO A 113 -7.48 -3.42 21.63
CA PRO A 113 -7.23 -2.80 20.31
C PRO A 113 -7.31 -1.26 20.29
N VAL A 114 -7.95 -0.63 21.28
CA VAL A 114 -7.99 0.85 21.40
C VAL A 114 -6.60 1.42 21.69
N ARG A 115 -5.77 0.70 22.46
CA ARG A 115 -4.38 1.11 22.73
C ARG A 115 -3.46 0.89 21.53
N GLY A 116 -3.73 -0.14 20.72
CA GLY A 116 -2.94 -0.45 19.52
C GLY A 116 -3.26 0.42 18.30
N SER A 117 -4.47 0.97 18.23
CA SER A 117 -4.93 1.76 17.07
C SER A 117 -4.20 3.10 16.91
N VAL A 118 -3.66 3.66 17.99
CA VAL A 118 -2.77 4.84 17.92
C VAL A 118 -1.51 4.52 17.11
N PHE A 119 -0.89 3.35 17.35
CA PHE A 119 0.30 2.93 16.61
C PHE A 119 -0.03 2.58 15.15
N ALA A 120 -1.21 1.99 14.91
CA ALA A 120 -1.68 1.65 13.57
C ALA A 120 -1.91 2.91 12.71
N LEU A 121 -2.51 3.96 13.29
CA LEU A 121 -2.74 5.24 12.61
C LEU A 121 -1.45 5.95 12.21
N THR A 122 -0.40 5.82 13.02
CA THR A 122 0.92 6.39 12.71
C THR A 122 1.77 5.53 11.77
N TYR A 123 1.28 4.36 11.34
CA TYR A 123 2.06 3.37 10.59
C TYR A 123 3.30 2.83 11.34
N PHE A 124 3.42 3.10 12.64
CA PHE A 124 4.57 2.70 13.46
C PHE A 124 4.39 1.34 14.14
N SER A 125 3.26 0.66 13.99
CA SER A 125 3.00 -0.63 14.66
C SER A 125 4.13 -1.66 14.45
N ASN A 126 4.67 -1.76 13.23
CA ASN A 126 5.78 -2.67 12.94
C ASN A 126 7.05 -2.31 13.72
N TYR A 127 7.41 -1.03 13.77
CA TYR A 127 8.58 -0.57 14.53
C TYR A 127 8.35 -0.68 16.05
N ALA A 128 7.13 -0.41 16.52
CA ALA A 128 6.76 -0.54 17.93
C ALA A 128 6.85 -1.98 18.42
N GLN A 129 6.43 -2.96 17.61
CA GLN A 129 6.57 -4.39 17.92
C GLN A 129 8.04 -4.82 18.02
N ILE A 130 8.91 -4.30 17.14
CA ILE A 130 10.34 -4.61 17.16
C ILE A 130 11.04 -3.97 18.37
N LEU A 131 10.72 -2.70 18.68
CA LEU A 131 11.43 -1.92 19.69
C LEU A 131 10.90 -2.13 21.12
N ARG A 132 9.60 -2.42 21.27
CA ARG A 132 8.93 -2.58 22.57
C ARG A 132 7.92 -3.74 22.57
N PRO A 133 8.40 -4.99 22.47
CA PRO A 133 7.54 -6.18 22.35
C PRO A 133 6.61 -6.43 23.55
N HIS A 134 6.91 -5.87 24.73
CA HIS A 134 6.10 -5.99 25.95
C HIS A 134 4.92 -5.00 26.02
N LEU A 135 4.85 -3.99 25.15
CA LEU A 135 3.75 -3.01 25.12
C LEU A 135 2.67 -3.32 24.08
N VAL A 136 3.03 -4.07 23.04
CA VAL A 136 2.15 -4.52 21.96
C VAL A 136 2.44 -6.00 21.75
N PRO A 137 1.57 -6.91 22.23
CA PRO A 137 1.76 -8.34 22.02
C PRO A 137 1.94 -8.62 20.53
N ALA A 138 2.96 -9.41 20.18
CA ALA A 138 3.07 -9.96 18.84
C ALA A 138 1.81 -10.82 18.60
N TYR A 139 1.12 -10.58 17.49
CA TYR A 139 -0.06 -11.37 17.16
C TYR A 139 0.41 -12.74 16.65
N GLY A 140 0.59 -13.70 17.58
CA GLY A 140 0.99 -15.07 17.28
C GLY A 140 0.88 -15.97 18.52
N PRO A 141 0.39 -17.21 18.39
CA PRO A 141 0.38 -18.15 19.50
C PRO A 141 1.81 -18.57 19.86
N THR A 142 2.10 -18.61 21.16
CA THR A 142 3.19 -19.44 21.72
C THR A 142 2.94 -20.90 21.49
#